data_AF-A0A183EY18-F1
#
_entry.id   AF-A0A183EY18-F1
#
_cell.length_a   1.000
_cell.length_b   1.000
_cell.length_c   1.000
_cell.angle_alpha   90.00
_cell.angle_beta   90.00
_cell.angle_gamma   90.00
#
_symmetry.space_group_name_H-M   'P 1'
#
loop_
_entity.id
_entity.type
_entity.pdbx_description
1 polymer ?
#
loop_
_entity_poly.entity_id
_entity_poly.type
_entity_poly.pdbx_seq_one_letter_code
_entity_poly.pdbx_strand_id
1 'polypeptide(L)'
;LIIFSFDFCVGSEDESPVENLGQVLFGERIRPSPYKITFNEPKHCALLCQKQYVYADGKDMKKIRLLQKGMKLNYQHHWILDNMPVTFCFINQQNQNVCTTGFPMGCYVTSDGKPKDACVLDSRYRQPDSYYIFNHVDILIEYRDMSQDPNFLDEHVGGRIIRIKVQPRSIKHEAADKLDCGINAQPFPIRVHEKPDKIIYTYSVVW
;
A
#
# COMPACT_ATOMS: atom_id res chain seq x y z
N LEU A 1 7.90 3.15 7.14
CA LEU A 1 7.75 4.61 6.98
C LEU A 1 6.49 4.96 6.19
N ILE A 2 5.47 5.47 6.89
CA ILE A 2 4.31 6.15 6.29
C ILE A 2 4.56 7.65 6.47
N ILE A 3 4.56 8.41 5.37
CA ILE A 3 4.79 9.86 5.41
C ILE A 3 3.51 10.53 5.93
N PHE A 4 3.58 11.10 7.14
CA PHE A 4 2.45 11.66 7.90
C PHE A 4 1.75 12.84 7.20
N SER A 5 2.39 13.44 6.19
CA SER A 5 1.81 14.54 5.44
C SER A 5 0.65 14.10 4.54
N PHE A 6 0.60 12.83 4.13
CA PHE A 6 -0.46 12.33 3.25
C PHE A 6 -1.60 11.69 4.04
N ASP A 7 -2.82 11.82 3.53
CA ASP A 7 -4.05 11.36 4.19
C ASP A 7 -4.31 9.85 3.99
N PHE A 8 -3.34 9.02 4.40
CA PHE A 8 -3.47 7.56 4.45
C PHE A 8 -4.05 7.09 5.80
N CYS A 9 -4.35 5.80 5.90
CA CYS A 9 -4.69 5.18 7.19
C CYS A 9 -3.43 5.13 8.07
N VAL A 10 -3.53 5.66 9.28
CA VAL A 10 -2.45 5.65 10.28
C VAL A 10 -2.90 4.75 11.44
N GLY A 11 -1.98 3.97 12.02
CA GLY A 11 -2.23 3.18 13.22
C GLY A 11 -2.35 4.04 14.48
N SER A 12 -2.64 3.44 15.62
CA SER A 12 -2.59 4.15 16.90
C SER A 12 -1.15 4.56 17.22
N GLU A 13 -0.93 5.78 17.74
CA GLU A 13 0.40 6.23 18.18
C GLU A 13 0.87 5.48 19.45
N ASP A 14 -0.06 4.90 20.20
CA ASP A 14 0.20 4.14 21.42
C ASP A 14 0.97 2.82 21.18
N GLU A 15 0.99 2.33 19.93
CA GLU A 15 1.72 1.13 19.50
C GLU A 15 3.09 1.45 18.88
N SER A 16 3.59 2.68 19.06
CA SER A 16 4.89 3.06 18.50
C SER A 16 6.04 2.29 19.17
N PRO A 17 6.96 1.68 18.38
CA PRO A 17 8.11 1.01 18.95
C PRO A 17 8.94 1.99 19.78
N VAL A 18 9.48 1.51 20.91
CA VAL A 18 10.42 2.31 21.73
C VAL A 18 11.65 2.60 20.89
N GLU A 19 11.83 3.86 20.49
CA GLU A 19 12.93 4.27 19.60
C GLU A 19 14.25 4.31 20.40
N ASN A 20 15.30 3.67 19.86
CA ASN A 20 16.65 3.77 20.40
C ASN A 20 17.26 5.14 20.09
N LEU A 21 18.06 5.70 21.00
CA LEU A 21 18.63 7.06 20.89
C LEU A 21 19.37 7.30 19.55
N GLY A 22 20.03 6.28 18.99
CA GLY A 22 20.67 6.35 17.68
C GLY A 22 19.67 6.55 16.53
N GLN A 23 18.52 5.88 16.56
CA GLN A 23 17.48 5.96 15.52
C GLN A 23 16.79 7.35 15.51
N VAL A 24 16.67 7.98 16.68
CA VAL A 24 16.20 9.36 16.83
C VAL A 24 17.19 10.35 16.21
N LEU A 25 18.49 10.13 16.40
CA LEU A 25 19.56 10.99 15.87
C LEU A 25 19.70 10.91 14.35
N PHE A 26 19.35 9.78 13.73
CA PHE A 26 19.35 9.60 12.27
C PHE A 26 17.99 9.93 11.61
N GLY A 27 16.97 10.30 12.39
CA GLY A 27 15.66 10.73 11.88
C GLY A 27 14.81 9.62 11.27
N GLU A 28 15.16 8.35 11.50
CA GLU A 28 14.46 7.20 10.91
C GLU A 28 13.26 6.79 11.78
N ARG A 29 12.12 7.44 11.55
CA ARG A 29 10.89 7.16 12.32
C ARG A 29 10.09 6.00 11.72
N ILE A 30 10.20 4.82 12.33
CA ILE A 30 9.32 3.68 12.02
C ILE A 30 7.99 3.91 12.72
N ARG A 31 6.90 3.84 11.96
CA ARG A 31 5.54 4.09 12.48
C ARG A 31 4.68 2.85 12.32
N PRO A 32 3.85 2.51 13.33
CA PRO A 32 2.92 1.40 13.23
C PRO A 32 1.91 1.67 12.12
N SER A 33 1.56 0.60 11.40
CA SER A 33 0.57 0.63 10.34
C SER A 33 -0.71 -0.04 10.83
N PRO A 34 -1.91 0.35 10.35
CA PRO A 34 -3.16 -0.24 10.80
C PRO A 34 -3.43 -1.65 10.24
N TYR A 35 -2.48 -2.23 9.51
CA TYR A 35 -2.61 -3.56 8.90
C TYR A 35 -2.45 -4.64 9.97
N LYS A 36 -3.55 -5.35 10.25
CA LYS A 36 -3.54 -6.49 11.19
C LYS A 36 -3.25 -7.76 10.43
N ILE A 37 -2.09 -8.36 10.67
CA ILE A 37 -1.64 -9.60 10.02
C ILE A 37 -1.36 -10.62 11.12
N THR A 38 -2.00 -11.79 11.02
CA THR A 38 -1.79 -12.92 11.92
C THR A 38 -1.14 -14.05 11.13
N PHE A 39 -0.17 -14.73 11.73
CA PHE A 39 0.56 -15.82 11.07
C PHE A 39 -0.40 -16.90 10.57
N ASN A 40 -0.23 -17.32 9.30
CA ASN A 40 -1.04 -18.33 8.62
C ASN A 40 -2.57 -18.07 8.60
N GLU A 41 -3.00 -16.81 8.79
CA GLU A 41 -4.39 -16.40 8.59
C GLU A 41 -4.49 -15.54 7.31
N PRO A 42 -4.93 -16.12 6.18
CA PRO A 42 -5.15 -15.34 4.97
C PRO A 42 -6.31 -14.36 5.18
N LYS A 43 -6.17 -13.18 4.59
CA LYS A 43 -7.22 -12.14 4.58
C LYS A 43 -7.54 -11.81 3.14
N HIS A 44 -8.82 -11.78 2.80
CA HIS A 44 -9.25 -11.40 1.46
C HIS A 44 -10.00 -10.08 1.50
N CYS A 45 -9.49 -9.07 0.78
CA CYS A 45 -10.17 -7.78 0.60
C CYS A 45 -10.65 -7.13 1.91
N ALA A 46 -9.84 -7.21 2.96
CA ALA A 46 -10.17 -6.69 4.28
C ALA A 46 -10.19 -5.14 4.27
N LEU A 47 -11.19 -4.56 4.92
CA LEU A 47 -11.26 -3.11 5.12
C LEU A 47 -10.14 -2.65 6.05
N LEU A 48 -9.36 -1.66 5.62
CA LEU A 48 -8.35 -1.00 6.45
C LEU A 48 -8.93 0.26 7.10
N CYS A 49 -9.36 1.23 6.28
CA CYS A 49 -10.07 2.42 6.73
C CYS A 49 -10.79 3.10 5.56
N GLN A 50 -11.66 4.06 5.86
CA GLN A 50 -12.29 4.94 4.86
C GLN A 50 -11.97 6.40 5.16
N LYS A 51 -11.53 7.13 4.13
CA LYS A 51 -11.37 8.59 4.17
C LYS A 51 -12.52 9.24 3.42
N GLN A 52 -13.16 10.23 4.04
CA GLN A 52 -14.26 11.00 3.44
C GLN A 52 -13.78 12.44 3.21
N TYR A 53 -14.21 13.04 2.10
CA TYR A 53 -13.80 14.38 1.71
C TYR A 53 -15.04 15.23 1.46
N VAL A 54 -15.29 16.22 2.33
CA VAL A 54 -16.46 17.11 2.26
C VAL A 54 -16.12 18.37 1.47
N TYR A 55 -17.12 19.03 0.87
CA TYR A 55 -16.90 20.23 0.05
C TYR A 55 -16.77 21.53 0.87
N ALA A 56 -17.23 21.53 2.12
CA ALA A 56 -17.53 22.76 2.87
C ALA A 56 -16.32 23.68 3.13
N ASP A 57 -15.10 23.15 3.32
CA ASP A 57 -14.01 23.95 3.93
C ASP A 57 -12.70 24.03 3.12
N GLY A 58 -12.61 23.47 1.92
CA GLY A 58 -11.40 23.50 1.07
C GLY A 58 -10.14 22.80 1.65
N LYS A 59 -10.14 22.41 2.93
CA LYS A 59 -9.07 21.63 3.60
C LYS A 59 -8.88 20.27 2.93
N ASP A 60 -9.98 19.61 2.59
CA ASP A 60 -9.96 18.30 1.94
C ASP A 60 -9.42 18.39 0.51
N MET A 61 -9.69 19.49 -0.21
CA MET A 61 -9.04 19.74 -1.50
C MET A 61 -7.52 19.86 -1.37
N LYS A 62 -7.01 20.45 -0.29
CA LYS A 62 -5.55 20.50 -0.05
C LYS A 62 -4.97 19.11 0.19
N LYS A 63 -5.67 18.24 0.94
CA LYS A 63 -5.25 16.83 1.14
C LYS A 63 -5.20 16.06 -0.17
N ILE A 64 -6.24 16.17 -1.01
CA ILE A 64 -6.27 15.51 -2.32
C ILE A 64 -5.16 16.04 -3.23
N ARG A 65 -4.96 17.37 -3.30
CA ARG A 65 -3.84 17.95 -4.07
C ARG A 65 -2.49 17.49 -3.57
N LEU A 66 -2.34 17.29 -2.26
CA LEU A 66 -1.12 16.76 -1.69
C LEU A 66 -0.91 15.30 -2.13
N LEU A 67 -1.94 14.44 -2.06
CA LEU A 67 -1.88 13.07 -2.60
C LEU A 67 -1.50 13.06 -4.09
N GLN A 68 -2.15 13.90 -4.92
CA GLN A 68 -1.82 14.06 -6.34
C GLN A 68 -0.37 14.48 -6.56
N LYS A 69 0.12 15.45 -5.77
CA LYS A 69 1.53 15.87 -5.80
C LYS A 69 2.47 14.73 -5.39
N GLY A 70 2.09 13.94 -4.40
CA GLY A 70 2.84 12.75 -3.96
C GLY A 70 2.98 11.72 -5.08
N MET A 71 1.87 11.39 -5.74
CA MET A 71 1.85 10.49 -6.89
C MET A 71 2.67 11.05 -8.07
N LYS A 72 2.52 12.34 -8.38
CA LYS A 72 3.28 13.00 -9.46
C LYS A 72 4.79 13.02 -9.22
N LEU A 73 5.21 13.07 -7.96
CA LEU A 73 6.62 13.05 -7.55
C LEU A 73 7.11 11.62 -7.23
N ASN A 74 6.32 10.58 -7.56
CA ASN A 74 6.65 9.17 -7.34
C ASN A 74 7.06 8.86 -5.90
N TYR A 75 6.36 9.42 -4.91
CA TYR A 75 6.59 9.07 -3.51
C TYR A 75 6.25 7.60 -3.25
N GLN A 76 7.11 6.94 -2.48
CA GLN A 76 7.01 5.50 -2.21
C GLN A 76 6.81 5.20 -0.72
N HIS A 77 6.01 4.17 -0.47
CA HIS A 77 5.90 3.53 0.83
C HIS A 77 7.06 2.57 1.04
N HIS A 78 7.71 2.66 2.20
CA HIS A 78 8.72 1.70 2.64
C HIS A 78 8.19 0.99 3.87
N TRP A 79 7.82 -0.29 3.73
CA TRP A 79 7.25 -1.08 4.83
C TRP A 79 8.24 -2.12 5.33
N ILE A 80 8.12 -2.42 6.62
CA ILE A 80 8.88 -3.45 7.31
C ILE A 80 7.86 -4.33 8.03
N LEU A 81 7.98 -5.64 7.87
CA LEU A 81 7.16 -6.64 8.57
C LEU A 81 8.11 -7.71 9.10
N ASP A 82 8.01 -8.01 10.40
CA ASP A 82 8.92 -8.91 11.12
C ASP A 82 10.40 -8.62 10.85
N ASN A 83 10.77 -7.33 10.96
CA ASN A 83 12.12 -6.83 10.69
C ASN A 83 12.65 -7.06 9.26
N MET A 84 11.79 -7.47 8.32
CA MET A 84 12.14 -7.64 6.91
C MET A 84 11.50 -6.57 6.02
N PRO A 85 12.23 -6.03 5.04
CA PRO A 85 11.68 -5.05 4.12
C PRO A 85 10.65 -5.69 3.20
N VAL A 86 9.52 -5.01 3.02
CA VAL A 86 8.51 -5.39 2.03
C VAL A 86 9.03 -5.01 0.64
N THR A 87 8.99 -5.98 -0.27
CA THR A 87 9.47 -5.81 -1.64
C THR A 87 8.33 -5.66 -2.63
N PHE A 88 8.53 -4.86 -3.66
CA PHE A 88 7.62 -4.74 -4.79
C PHE A 88 8.35 -5.14 -6.05
N CYS A 89 7.79 -6.10 -6.79
CA CYS A 89 8.41 -6.68 -7.97
C CYS A 89 7.54 -6.47 -9.20
N PHE A 90 8.15 -6.04 -10.29
CA PHE A 90 7.46 -5.74 -11.53
C PHE A 90 8.33 -6.01 -12.75
N ILE A 91 7.69 -6.19 -13.91
CA ILE A 91 8.38 -6.31 -15.19
C ILE A 91 8.67 -4.89 -15.72
N ASN A 92 9.94 -4.58 -15.95
CA ASN A 92 10.35 -3.29 -16.50
C ASN A 92 10.18 -3.23 -18.03
N GLN A 93 10.50 -2.09 -18.65
CA GLN A 93 10.43 -1.91 -20.11
C GLN A 93 11.39 -2.83 -20.90
N GLN A 94 12.40 -3.40 -20.25
CA GLN A 94 13.34 -4.36 -20.83
C GLN A 94 12.88 -5.82 -20.64
N ASN A 95 11.63 -6.03 -20.21
CA ASN A 95 11.05 -7.33 -19.92
C ASN A 95 11.81 -8.13 -18.83
N GLN A 96 12.43 -7.42 -17.88
CA GLN A 96 13.14 -8.01 -16.76
C GLN A 96 12.32 -7.85 -15.49
N ASN A 97 12.30 -8.89 -14.66
CA ASN A 97 11.70 -8.83 -13.34
C ASN A 97 12.64 -8.10 -12.38
N VAL A 98 12.22 -6.92 -11.93
CA VAL A 98 12.97 -6.06 -11.02
C VAL A 98 12.20 -5.95 -9.71
N CYS A 99 12.91 -6.05 -8.58
CA CYS A 99 12.33 -5.87 -7.26
C CYS A 99 12.98 -4.68 -6.55
N THR A 100 12.15 -3.84 -5.94
CA THR A 100 12.59 -2.69 -5.14
C THR A 100 12.10 -2.82 -3.71
N THR A 101 12.87 -2.28 -2.77
CA THR A 101 12.41 -2.04 -1.40
C THR A 101 11.51 -0.82 -1.42
N GLY A 102 10.22 -1.02 -1.24
CA GLY A 102 9.21 0.03 -1.33
C GLY A 102 8.47 0.09 -2.66
N PHE A 103 7.31 0.72 -2.62
CA PHE A 103 6.34 0.74 -3.71
C PHE A 103 5.64 2.11 -3.79
N PRO A 104 5.26 2.56 -4.98
CA PRO A 104 4.64 3.88 -5.17
C PRO A 104 3.26 3.94 -4.52
N MET A 105 2.89 5.12 -4.02
CA MET A 105 1.55 5.35 -3.46
C MET A 105 0.44 5.43 -4.52
N GLY A 106 0.80 5.51 -5.79
CA GLY A 106 -0.09 5.63 -6.93
C GLY A 106 0.67 6.06 -8.18
N CYS A 107 -0.06 6.39 -9.23
CA CYS A 107 0.54 6.81 -10.49
C CYS A 107 -0.34 7.85 -11.22
N TYR A 108 0.19 8.40 -12.32
CA TYR A 108 -0.47 9.44 -13.10
C TYR A 108 -0.44 9.11 -14.60
N VAL A 109 -1.59 9.29 -15.24
CA VAL A 109 -1.73 9.27 -16.71
C VAL A 109 -1.82 10.71 -17.18
N THR A 110 -0.93 11.10 -18.09
CA THR A 110 -0.86 12.47 -18.60
C THR A 110 -2.10 12.86 -19.40
N SER A 111 -2.26 14.16 -19.67
CA SER A 111 -3.37 14.69 -20.46
C SER A 111 -3.39 14.17 -21.90
N ASP A 112 -2.24 13.82 -22.48
CA ASP A 112 -2.13 13.13 -23.77
C ASP A 112 -2.38 11.61 -23.69
N GLY A 113 -2.83 11.10 -22.54
CA GLY A 113 -3.22 9.71 -22.36
C GLY A 113 -2.03 8.74 -22.21
N LYS A 114 -0.82 9.24 -21.96
CA LYS A 114 0.37 8.39 -21.80
C LYS A 114 0.56 7.99 -20.33
N PRO A 115 0.52 6.69 -19.99
CA PRO A 115 0.82 6.25 -18.64
C PRO A 115 2.30 6.48 -18.32
N LYS A 116 2.59 6.97 -17.11
CA LYS A 116 3.96 7.13 -16.59
C LYS A 116 4.16 6.30 -15.34
N ASP A 117 5.42 5.98 -15.05
CA ASP A 117 5.85 5.27 -13.83
C ASP A 117 5.03 4.00 -13.62
N ALA A 118 4.46 3.79 -12.43
CA ALA A 118 3.68 2.61 -12.12
C ALA A 118 2.37 2.46 -12.91
N CYS A 119 1.93 3.47 -13.66
CA CYS A 119 0.75 3.33 -14.52
C CYS A 119 0.99 2.39 -15.71
N VAL A 120 2.25 2.13 -16.10
CA VAL A 120 2.56 1.20 -17.19
C VAL A 120 2.36 -0.28 -16.80
N LEU A 121 2.20 -0.55 -15.50
CA LEU A 121 2.13 -1.90 -14.94
C LEU A 121 0.76 -2.54 -15.15
N ASP A 122 -0.27 -1.74 -15.36
CA ASP A 122 -1.63 -2.22 -15.60
C ASP A 122 -2.25 -1.42 -16.74
N SER A 123 -2.57 -2.12 -17.84
CA SER A 123 -3.15 -1.52 -19.05
C SER A 123 -4.52 -0.86 -18.81
N ARG A 124 -5.16 -1.15 -17.68
CA ARG A 124 -6.43 -0.53 -17.28
C ARG A 124 -6.25 0.91 -16.78
N TYR A 125 -5.04 1.32 -16.38
CA TYR A 125 -4.73 2.69 -15.97
C TYR A 125 -4.52 3.60 -17.19
N ARG A 126 -5.61 3.88 -17.91
CA ARG A 126 -5.57 4.52 -19.24
C ARG A 126 -6.38 5.82 -19.36
N GLN A 127 -7.17 6.17 -18.34
CA GLN A 127 -7.96 7.41 -18.38
C GLN A 127 -7.02 8.63 -18.41
N PRO A 128 -7.10 9.51 -19.44
CA PRO A 128 -6.26 10.70 -19.53
C PRO A 128 -6.47 11.65 -18.36
N ASP A 129 -5.43 12.42 -18.04
CA ASP A 129 -5.44 13.48 -17.03
C ASP A 129 -5.99 12.98 -15.67
N SER A 130 -5.58 11.78 -15.27
CA SER A 130 -6.12 11.08 -14.10
C SER A 130 -5.02 10.44 -13.26
N TYR A 131 -5.17 10.56 -11.94
CA TYR A 131 -4.36 9.87 -10.95
C TYR A 131 -5.03 8.57 -10.52
N TYR A 132 -4.22 7.55 -10.25
CA TYR A 132 -4.66 6.28 -9.68
C TYR A 132 -3.95 6.10 -8.35
N ILE A 133 -4.67 6.30 -7.25
CA ILE A 133 -4.15 6.01 -5.92
C ILE A 133 -4.16 4.51 -5.68
N PHE A 134 -3.09 3.97 -5.11
CA PHE A 134 -3.02 2.56 -4.75
C PHE A 134 -3.59 2.34 -3.36
N ASN A 135 -4.92 2.27 -3.33
CA ASN A 135 -5.72 2.10 -2.12
C ASN A 135 -5.96 0.63 -1.74
N HIS A 136 -5.54 -0.32 -2.56
CA HIS A 136 -5.51 -1.74 -2.23
C HIS A 136 -4.09 -2.29 -2.32
N VAL A 137 -3.73 -3.21 -1.42
CA VAL A 137 -2.48 -3.95 -1.48
C VAL A 137 -2.71 -5.44 -1.27
N ASP A 138 -2.15 -6.27 -2.14
CA ASP A 138 -2.03 -7.71 -1.90
C ASP A 138 -0.65 -7.99 -1.30
N ILE A 139 -0.63 -8.52 -0.09
CA ILE A 139 0.58 -8.85 0.66
C ILE A 139 0.78 -10.36 0.59
N LEU A 140 1.85 -10.81 -0.06
CA LEU A 140 2.24 -12.21 -0.14
C LEU A 140 3.43 -12.45 0.80
N ILE A 141 3.26 -13.33 1.78
CA ILE A 141 4.24 -13.65 2.82
C ILE A 141 4.70 -15.09 2.62
N GLU A 142 5.85 -15.27 1.99
CA GLU A 142 6.45 -16.59 1.78
C GLU A 142 7.22 -16.98 3.04
N TYR A 143 6.98 -18.18 3.57
CA TYR A 143 7.62 -18.69 4.79
C TYR A 143 8.12 -20.12 4.62
N ARG A 144 9.09 -20.49 5.46
CA ARG A 144 9.54 -21.86 5.67
C ARG A 144 8.83 -22.42 6.90
N ASP A 145 8.11 -23.52 6.73
CA ASP A 145 7.56 -24.26 7.85
C ASP A 145 8.69 -24.89 8.68
N MET A 146 8.69 -24.63 9.99
CA MET A 146 9.69 -25.11 10.94
C MET A 146 9.08 -26.11 11.93
N SER A 147 7.82 -26.54 11.75
CA SER A 147 7.11 -27.47 12.64
C SER A 147 7.78 -28.83 12.82
N GLN A 148 8.67 -29.22 11.89
CA GLN A 148 9.44 -30.46 11.93
C GLN A 148 10.92 -30.25 12.30
N ASP A 149 11.34 -29.03 12.64
CA ASP A 149 12.73 -28.75 13.01
C ASP A 149 12.96 -29.01 14.51
N PRO A 150 13.79 -30.00 14.88
CA PRO A 150 14.01 -30.36 16.28
C PRO A 150 14.74 -29.28 17.10
N ASN A 151 15.24 -28.21 16.47
CA ASN A 151 15.89 -27.08 17.14
C ASN A 151 15.00 -25.82 17.22
N PHE A 152 13.79 -25.85 16.66
CA PHE A 152 12.85 -24.72 16.73
C PHE A 152 11.99 -24.85 18.00
N LEU A 153 11.86 -23.74 18.75
CA LEU A 153 11.26 -23.63 20.09
C LEU A 153 10.03 -24.53 20.31
N ASP A 154 9.86 -25.03 21.55
CA ASP A 154 8.82 -25.98 22.02
C ASP A 154 7.34 -25.61 21.70
N GLU A 155 7.08 -24.43 21.15
CA GLU A 155 5.76 -24.02 20.65
C GLU A 155 5.60 -24.41 19.17
N HIS A 156 4.87 -25.50 18.94
CA HIS A 156 4.71 -26.24 17.68
C HIS A 156 3.97 -25.48 16.54
N VAL A 157 3.92 -24.16 16.58
CA VAL A 157 3.30 -23.32 15.54
C VAL A 157 4.27 -22.20 15.19
N GLY A 158 5.21 -22.48 14.29
CA GLY A 158 6.17 -21.48 13.86
C GLY A 158 6.67 -21.70 12.43
N GLY A 159 6.64 -20.63 11.65
CA GLY A 159 7.31 -20.56 10.36
C GLY A 159 8.29 -19.40 10.36
N ARG A 160 9.41 -19.57 9.67
CA ARG A 160 10.36 -18.48 9.44
C ARG A 160 10.01 -17.78 8.13
N ILE A 161 9.67 -16.49 8.20
CA ILE A 161 9.39 -15.71 6.99
C ILE A 161 10.65 -15.64 6.13
N ILE A 162 10.50 -15.89 4.83
CA ILE A 162 11.58 -15.84 3.83
C ILE A 162 11.50 -14.53 3.06
N ARG A 163 10.29 -14.13 2.66
CA ARG A 163 10.09 -12.99 1.78
C ARG A 163 8.71 -12.41 1.92
N ILE A 164 8.63 -11.07 1.85
CA ILE A 164 7.36 -10.36 1.79
C ILE A 164 7.31 -9.56 0.48
N LYS A 165 6.29 -9.84 -0.33
CA LYS A 165 6.00 -9.13 -1.57
C LYS A 165 4.70 -8.35 -1.41
N VAL A 166 4.64 -7.16 -1.98
CA VAL A 166 3.41 -6.39 -2.09
C VAL A 166 3.09 -6.13 -3.55
N GLN A 167 1.81 -6.27 -3.91
CA GLN A 167 1.29 -5.84 -5.20
C GLN A 167 0.25 -4.73 -4.98
N PRO A 168 0.60 -3.47 -5.25
CA PRO A 168 -0.33 -2.36 -5.07
C PRO A 168 -1.33 -2.28 -6.23
N ARG A 169 -2.58 -1.97 -5.93
CA ARG A 169 -3.67 -1.81 -6.91
C ARG A 169 -4.51 -0.58 -6.60
N SER A 170 -5.01 0.06 -7.66
CA SER A 170 -6.03 1.09 -7.57
C SER A 170 -7.39 0.44 -7.78
N ILE A 171 -8.28 0.47 -6.79
CA ILE A 171 -9.59 -0.18 -6.85
C ILE A 171 -10.69 0.81 -6.48
N LYS A 172 -11.69 0.92 -7.36
CA LYS A 172 -12.89 1.72 -7.13
C LYS A 172 -13.90 0.89 -6.33
N HIS A 173 -13.78 0.95 -5.01
CA HIS A 173 -14.75 0.33 -4.11
C HIS A 173 -16.08 1.11 -4.11
N GLU A 174 -17.20 0.40 -4.20
CA GLU A 174 -18.55 0.99 -4.11
C GLU A 174 -18.84 1.46 -2.69
N ALA A 175 -18.64 0.57 -1.71
CA ALA A 175 -18.91 0.82 -0.30
C ALA A 175 -18.04 -0.06 0.61
N ALA A 176 -17.88 0.33 1.87
CA ALA A 176 -17.00 -0.35 2.82
C ALA A 176 -17.54 -1.72 3.28
N ASP A 177 -18.84 -1.94 3.13
CA ASP A 177 -19.58 -3.18 3.41
C ASP A 177 -19.69 -4.10 2.18
N LYS A 178 -19.39 -3.59 0.98
CA LYS A 178 -19.44 -4.34 -0.28
C LYS A 178 -18.10 -4.23 -1.01
N LEU A 179 -17.10 -4.91 -0.43
CA LEU A 179 -15.74 -4.93 -0.94
C LEU A 179 -15.54 -6.08 -1.93
N ASP A 180 -15.07 -5.75 -3.13
CA ASP A 180 -14.61 -6.72 -4.13
C ASP A 180 -13.21 -6.28 -4.62
N CYS A 181 -12.22 -7.11 -4.33
CA CYS A 181 -10.83 -6.92 -4.72
C CYS A 181 -10.39 -7.97 -5.74
N GLY A 182 -11.34 -8.58 -6.46
CA GLY A 182 -11.07 -9.56 -7.49
C GLY A 182 -10.20 -9.01 -8.62
N ILE A 183 -9.75 -9.90 -9.51
CA ILE A 183 -8.90 -9.52 -10.65
C ILE A 183 -9.59 -8.52 -11.59
N ASN A 184 -10.93 -8.57 -11.65
CA ASN A 184 -11.76 -7.72 -12.50
C ASN A 184 -12.21 -6.41 -11.84
N ALA A 185 -11.73 -6.13 -10.62
CA ALA A 185 -12.07 -4.90 -9.92
C ALA A 185 -11.70 -3.67 -10.77
N GLN A 186 -12.62 -2.71 -10.82
CA GLN A 186 -12.45 -1.53 -11.66
C GLN A 186 -11.40 -0.59 -11.06
N PRO A 187 -10.48 -0.03 -11.88
CA PRO A 187 -9.57 1.01 -11.42
C PRO A 187 -10.27 2.23 -10.85
N PHE A 188 -9.58 2.98 -9.97
CA PHE A 188 -10.10 4.21 -9.39
C PHE A 188 -9.40 5.46 -9.92
N PRO A 189 -9.84 6.00 -11.08
CA PRO A 189 -9.31 7.24 -11.61
C PRO A 189 -9.84 8.45 -10.84
N ILE A 190 -8.94 9.36 -10.49
CA ILE A 190 -9.23 10.68 -9.92
C ILE A 190 -8.70 11.71 -10.91
N ARG A 191 -9.57 12.43 -11.63
CA ARG A 191 -9.11 13.47 -12.56
C ARG A 191 -8.40 14.60 -11.81
N VAL A 192 -7.45 15.27 -12.47
CA VAL A 192 -6.63 16.34 -11.85
C VAL A 192 -7.48 17.39 -11.14
N HIS A 193 -8.60 17.79 -11.74
CA HIS A 193 -9.49 18.83 -11.23
C HIS A 193 -10.70 18.29 -10.46
N GLU A 194 -10.80 16.98 -10.27
CA GLU A 194 -11.88 16.34 -9.54
C GLU A 194 -11.44 15.96 -8.13
N LYS A 195 -12.42 15.90 -7.23
CA LYS A 195 -12.25 15.46 -5.85
C LYS A 195 -13.12 14.21 -5.66
N PRO A 196 -12.56 13.08 -5.18
CA PRO A 196 -13.38 11.95 -4.81
C PRO A 196 -14.17 12.26 -3.53
N ASP A 197 -15.38 11.72 -3.39
CA ASP A 197 -16.15 11.84 -2.14
C ASP A 197 -15.52 11.03 -1.01
N LYS A 198 -14.98 9.86 -1.34
CA LYS A 198 -14.31 8.96 -0.40
C LYS A 198 -13.20 8.16 -1.08
N ILE A 199 -12.23 7.73 -0.28
CA ILE A 199 -11.23 6.73 -0.64
C ILE A 199 -11.32 5.61 0.40
N ILE A 200 -11.61 4.40 -0.05
CA ILE A 200 -11.67 3.21 0.80
C ILE A 200 -10.36 2.47 0.63
N TYR A 201 -9.66 2.22 1.73
CA TYR A 201 -8.41 1.47 1.74
C TYR A 201 -8.67 0.03 2.19
N THR A 202 -8.11 -0.91 1.46
CA THR A 202 -8.29 -2.35 1.70
C THR A 202 -6.97 -3.11 1.53
N TYR A 203 -6.93 -4.35 1.98
CA TYR A 203 -5.76 -5.20 1.82
C TYR A 203 -6.12 -6.68 1.78
N SER A 204 -5.27 -7.46 1.12
CA SER A 204 -5.32 -8.91 1.17
C SER A 204 -4.00 -9.44 1.72
N VAL A 205 -4.05 -10.56 2.44
CA VAL A 205 -2.87 -11.28 2.94
C VAL A 205 -2.96 -12.71 2.45
N VAL A 206 -1.88 -13.17 1.82
CA VAL A 206 -1.70 -14.54 1.36
C VAL A 206 -0.38 -15.06 1.94
N TRP A 207 -0.37 -16.33 2.34
CA TRP A 207 0.78 -17.05 2.88
C TRP A 207 1.27 -18.08 1.86
#